data_AF-A0A7Y3USY0-F1
#
_entry.id   AF-A0A7Y3USY0-F1
#
_cell.length_a   1.000
_cell.length_b   1.000
_cell.length_c   1.000
_cell.angle_alpha   90.00
_cell.angle_beta   90.00
_cell.angle_gamma   90.00
#
_symmetry.space_group_name_H-M   'P 1'
#
loop_
_entity.id
_entity.type
_entity.pdbx_description
1 polymer ?
#
loop_
_entity_poly.entity_id
_entity_poly.type
_entity_poly.pdbx_seq_one_letter_code
_entity_poly.pdbx_strand_id
1 'polypeptide(L)'
;MSRSDPQFNLRIPEYLRNLVMAAAQENKRSATAEILARLEASFSKTDSVRLNLGLPLVDAREETDQRSRTGVDKQALIESTLSGAGVTREELLDAVSSAIESALSGMGAFPVAPDNAKPKPNTGPKPRKRFPKED
;
A
#
# COMPACT_ATOMS: atom_id res chain seq x y z
N MET A 1 -0.12 16.62 36.47
CA MET A 1 -0.85 16.49 35.19
C MET A 1 -0.44 17.63 34.29
N SER A 2 0.55 17.40 33.43
CA SER A 2 1.08 18.39 32.49
C SER A 2 0.07 18.62 31.37
N ARG A 3 -0.29 19.89 31.09
CA ARG A 3 -1.01 20.23 29.86
C ARG A 3 -0.11 19.85 28.68
N SER A 4 -0.52 18.83 27.94
CA SER A 4 0.24 18.22 26.84
C SER A 4 -0.05 18.88 25.50
N ASP A 5 -0.29 20.19 25.48
CA ASP A 5 -0.57 20.91 24.22
C ASP A 5 0.68 21.69 23.77
N PRO A 6 1.40 21.21 22.75
CA PRO A 6 2.61 21.88 22.27
C PRO A 6 2.27 23.19 21.56
N GLN A 7 2.84 24.30 22.06
CA GLN A 7 2.69 25.62 21.44
C GLN A 7 3.77 25.87 20.39
N PHE A 8 3.35 26.27 19.18
CA PHE A 8 4.25 26.56 18.06
C PHE A 8 4.25 28.05 17.71
N ASN A 9 5.45 28.63 17.56
CA ASN A 9 5.62 29.99 17.06
C ASN A 9 5.75 29.97 15.53
N LEU A 10 4.66 30.28 14.83
CA LEU A 10 4.62 30.28 13.36
C LEU A 10 5.26 31.55 12.80
N ARG A 11 6.28 31.39 11.95
CA ARG A 11 6.89 32.47 11.17
C ARG A 11 6.27 32.51 9.79
N ILE A 12 5.27 33.35 9.61
CA ILE A 12 4.52 33.47 8.35
C ILE A 12 4.57 34.90 7.80
N PRO A 13 4.51 35.09 6.47
CA PRO A 13 4.39 36.42 5.88
C PRO A 13 3.09 37.13 6.29
N GLU A 14 3.13 38.47 6.39
CA GLU A 14 1.97 39.29 6.80
C GLU A 14 0.74 39.10 5.90
N TYR A 15 0.94 39.01 4.58
CA TYR A 15 -0.17 38.80 3.65
C TYR A 15 -0.92 37.49 3.96
N LEU A 16 -0.20 36.44 4.34
CA LEU A 16 -0.77 35.13 4.63
C LEU A 16 -1.54 35.16 5.95
N ARG A 17 -1.01 35.87 6.95
CA ARG A 17 -1.70 36.11 8.22
C ARG A 17 -3.04 36.81 8.00
N ASN A 18 -3.07 37.84 7.16
CA ASN A 18 -4.30 38.58 6.85
C ASN A 18 -5.35 37.69 6.16
N LEU A 19 -4.92 36.84 5.22
CA LEU A 19 -5.81 35.88 4.56
C LEU A 19 -6.41 34.87 5.55
N VAL A 20 -5.61 34.37 6.49
CA VAL A 20 -6.09 33.45 7.53
C VAL A 20 -7.09 34.16 8.46
N MET A 21 -6.83 35.41 8.84
CA MET A 21 -7.76 36.18 9.68
C MET A 21 -9.08 36.45 8.97
N ALA A 22 -9.05 36.81 7.69
CA ALA A 22 -10.25 37.02 6.89
C ALA A 22 -11.09 35.73 6.78
N ALA A 23 -10.45 34.61 6.46
CA ALA A 23 -11.11 33.31 6.37
C ALA A 23 -11.67 32.84 7.72
N ALA A 24 -10.95 33.10 8.82
CA ALA A 24 -11.41 32.77 10.16
C ALA A 24 -12.68 33.55 10.53
N GLN A 25 -12.74 34.84 10.17
CA GLN A 25 -13.92 35.69 10.38
C GLN A 25 -15.12 35.18 9.58
N GLU A 26 -14.92 34.82 8.31
CA GLU A 26 -15.96 34.27 7.42
C GLU A 26 -16.51 32.94 7.97
N ASN A 27 -15.61 32.05 8.43
CA ASN A 27 -15.95 30.75 9.00
C ASN A 27 -16.43 30.82 10.46
N LYS A 28 -16.50 32.01 11.07
CA LYS A 28 -16.86 32.23 12.48
C LYS A 28 -15.99 31.42 13.45
N ARG A 29 -14.69 31.32 13.17
CA ARG A 29 -13.68 30.61 13.97
C ARG A 29 -12.59 31.57 14.45
N SER A 30 -11.83 31.16 15.47
CA SER A 30 -10.59 31.86 15.82
C SER A 30 -9.52 31.59 14.75
N ALA A 31 -8.54 32.49 14.63
CA ALA A 31 -7.43 32.32 13.70
C ALA A 31 -6.68 30.99 13.95
N THR A 32 -6.47 30.62 15.20
CA THR A 32 -5.83 29.34 15.57
C THR A 32 -6.68 28.14 15.14
N ALA A 33 -8.00 28.18 15.34
CA ALA A 33 -8.90 27.10 14.94
C ALA A 33 -8.98 26.95 13.42
N GLU A 34 -8.95 28.05 12.66
CA GLU A 34 -8.88 28.01 11.20
C GLU A 34 -7.56 27.42 10.69
N ILE A 35 -6.44 27.76 11.33
CA ILE A 35 -5.12 27.15 11.02
C ILE A 35 -5.17 25.65 11.25
N LEU A 36 -5.67 25.21 12.41
CA LEU A 36 -5.80 23.78 12.73
C LEU A 36 -6.68 23.05 11.72
N ALA A 37 -7.87 23.59 11.43
CA ALA A 37 -8.79 22.98 10.48
C ALA A 37 -8.18 22.81 9.08
N ARG A 38 -7.38 23.80 8.61
CA ARG A 38 -6.68 23.70 7.33
C ARG A 38 -5.55 22.67 7.36
N LEU A 39 -4.81 22.58 8.46
CA LEU A 39 -3.77 21.57 8.64
C LEU A 39 -4.39 20.17 8.64
N GLU A 40 -5.43 19.94 9.44
CA GLU A 40 -6.17 18.67 9.47
C GLU A 40 -6.68 18.28 8.08
N ALA A 41 -7.32 19.21 7.37
CA ALA A 41 -7.81 18.97 6.01
C ALA A 41 -6.69 18.61 5.02
N SER A 42 -5.48 19.16 5.20
CA SER A 42 -4.33 18.85 4.35
C SER A 42 -3.83 17.41 4.54
N PHE A 43 -3.87 16.90 5.77
CA PHE A 43 -3.55 15.52 6.07
C PHE A 43 -4.65 14.58 5.60
N SER A 44 -5.93 14.88 5.86
CA SER A 44 -7.04 14.05 5.38
C SER A 44 -7.10 13.94 3.85
N LYS A 45 -6.72 15.00 3.12
CA LYS A 45 -6.61 14.96 1.65
C LYS A 45 -5.40 14.16 1.17
N THR A 46 -4.30 14.22 1.91
CA THR A 46 -3.12 13.40 1.60
C THR A 46 -3.39 11.93 1.90
N ASP A 47 -4.09 11.63 2.98
CA ASP A 47 -4.51 10.29 3.37
C ASP A 47 -5.52 9.73 2.37
N SER A 48 -6.49 10.52 1.90
CA SER A 48 -7.40 10.05 0.84
C SER A 48 -6.65 9.76 -0.47
N VAL A 49 -5.69 10.59 -0.86
CA VAL A 49 -4.82 10.30 -2.02
C VAL A 49 -3.96 9.06 -1.78
N ARG A 50 -3.40 8.88 -0.58
CA ARG A 50 -2.59 7.70 -0.22
C ARG A 50 -3.41 6.41 -0.19
N LEU A 51 -4.61 6.46 0.39
CA LEU A 51 -5.57 5.36 0.40
C LEU A 51 -5.99 5.00 -1.04
N ASN A 52 -6.28 6.01 -1.88
CA ASN A 52 -6.61 5.80 -3.29
C ASN A 52 -5.43 5.22 -4.10
N LEU A 53 -4.19 5.49 -3.70
CA LEU A 53 -2.98 4.96 -4.34
C LEU A 53 -2.46 3.66 -3.71
N GLY A 54 -3.17 3.09 -2.72
CA GLY A 54 -2.75 1.86 -2.03
C GLY A 54 -1.45 1.99 -1.23
N LEU A 55 -1.05 3.21 -0.87
CA LEU A 55 0.15 3.45 -0.05
C LEU A 55 -0.18 3.19 1.41
N PRO A 56 0.66 2.43 2.15
CA PRO A 56 0.40 2.11 3.53
C PRO A 56 0.33 3.38 4.37
N LEU A 57 -0.75 3.52 5.14
CA LEU A 57 -0.92 4.55 6.15
C LEU A 57 0.04 4.22 7.31
N VAL A 58 1.28 4.71 7.21
CA VAL A 58 2.21 4.71 8.35
C VAL A 58 1.70 5.73 9.34
N ASP A 59 0.86 5.27 10.26
CA ASP A 59 0.50 6.01 11.45
C ASP A 59 1.81 6.25 12.23
N ALA A 60 2.17 7.51 12.48
CA ALA A 60 3.44 7.87 13.13
C ALA A 60 3.53 7.43 14.61
N ARG A 61 2.60 6.57 15.05
CA ARG A 61 2.46 6.03 16.41
C ARG A 61 2.60 4.52 16.49
N GLU A 62 2.73 3.81 15.38
CA GLU A 62 3.04 2.39 15.46
C GLU A 62 4.53 2.16 15.18
N GLU A 63 5.28 1.95 16.27
CA GLU A 63 6.48 1.11 16.25
C GLU A 63 6.08 -0.30 15.77
N THR A 64 5.83 -0.45 14.47
CA THR A 64 5.74 -1.77 13.89
C THR A 64 7.14 -2.29 13.73
N ASP A 65 7.49 -3.14 14.69
CA ASP A 65 8.56 -4.13 14.68
C ASP A 65 8.81 -4.63 13.24
N GLN A 66 9.76 -3.99 12.55
CA GLN A 66 10.17 -4.32 11.19
C GLN A 66 10.92 -5.65 11.22
N ARG A 67 10.20 -6.75 11.47
CA ARG A 67 10.66 -8.07 11.03
C ARG A 67 10.61 -8.05 9.52
N SER A 68 11.80 -7.89 8.94
CA SER A 68 12.12 -8.12 7.54
C SER A 68 11.44 -9.41 7.04
N ARG A 69 10.22 -9.28 6.52
CA ARG A 69 9.62 -10.32 5.71
C ARG A 69 10.21 -10.11 4.33
N THR A 70 11.16 -10.96 3.96
CA THR A 70 11.70 -11.06 2.58
C THR A 70 10.66 -11.67 1.62
N GLY A 71 9.37 -11.42 1.84
CA GLY A 71 8.25 -12.00 1.10
C GLY A 71 7.13 -10.99 0.88
N VAL A 72 6.58 -10.99 -0.32
CA VAL A 72 5.41 -10.19 -0.69
C VAL A 72 4.15 -10.97 -0.29
N ASP A 73 3.27 -10.35 0.49
CA ASP A 73 1.98 -10.94 0.86
C ASP A 73 1.03 -10.92 -0.35
N LYS A 74 0.86 -12.09 -0.98
CA LYS A 74 0.12 -12.25 -2.25
C LYS A 74 -1.34 -11.83 -2.14
N GLN A 75 -1.97 -12.03 -0.99
CA GLN A 75 -3.37 -11.63 -0.75
C GLN A 75 -3.52 -10.11 -0.78
N ALA A 76 -2.64 -9.40 -0.07
CA ALA A 76 -2.64 -7.94 -0.05
C ALA A 76 -2.38 -7.34 -1.44
N LEU A 77 -1.52 -7.97 -2.25
CA LEU A 77 -1.27 -7.54 -3.63
C LEU A 77 -2.53 -7.66 -4.50
N ILE A 78 -3.25 -8.78 -4.42
CA ILE A 78 -4.48 -9.00 -5.18
C ILE A 78 -5.56 -8.00 -4.78
N GLU A 79 -5.78 -7.81 -3.48
CA GLU A 79 -6.77 -6.85 -2.97
C GLU A 79 -6.45 -5.41 -3.37
N SER A 80 -5.17 -5.01 -3.32
CA SER A 80 -4.71 -3.70 -3.79
C SER A 80 -4.95 -3.49 -5.28
N THR A 81 -4.84 -4.53 -6.11
CA THR A 81 -5.12 -4.41 -7.56
C THR A 81 -6.61 -4.32 -7.87
N LEU A 82 -7.45 -5.00 -7.09
CA LEU A 82 -8.89 -5.03 -7.29
C LEU A 82 -9.57 -3.73 -6.82
N SER A 83 -9.09 -3.14 -5.73
CA SER A 83 -9.69 -1.92 -5.14
C SER A 83 -9.70 -0.71 -6.07
N GLY A 84 -8.71 -0.59 -6.97
CA GLY A 84 -8.65 0.49 -7.96
C GLY A 84 -9.39 0.20 -9.28
N ALA A 85 -9.69 -1.07 -9.56
CA ALA A 85 -10.27 -1.49 -10.84
C ALA A 85 -11.80 -1.55 -10.83
N GLY A 86 -12.43 -1.51 -9.64
CA GLY A 86 -13.89 -1.65 -9.51
C GLY A 86 -14.42 -3.04 -9.90
N VAL A 87 -13.52 -4.02 -10.04
CA VAL A 87 -13.82 -5.40 -10.42
C VAL A 87 -13.87 -6.23 -9.14
N THR A 88 -14.91 -7.06 -8.99
CA THR A 88 -14.98 -7.97 -7.83
C THR A 88 -14.03 -9.15 -8.03
N ARG A 89 -13.59 -9.76 -6.93
CA ARG A 89 -12.72 -10.95 -6.99
C ARG A 89 -13.37 -12.09 -7.79
N GLU A 90 -14.69 -12.22 -7.69
CA GLU A 90 -15.48 -13.23 -8.39
C GLU A 90 -15.46 -13.02 -9.90
N GLU A 91 -15.71 -11.78 -10.35
CA GLU A 91 -15.63 -11.41 -11.77
C GLU A 91 -14.25 -11.68 -12.37
N LEU A 92 -13.17 -11.41 -11.61
CA LEU A 92 -11.82 -11.70 -12.06
C LEU A 92 -11.58 -13.20 -12.20
N LEU A 93 -12.04 -14.01 -11.24
CA LEU A 93 -11.91 -15.46 -11.30
C LEU A 93 -12.69 -16.06 -12.47
N ASP A 94 -13.88 -15.54 -12.76
CA ASP A 94 -14.71 -15.96 -13.90
C ASP A 94 -14.08 -15.56 -15.24
N ALA A 95 -13.49 -14.37 -15.33
CA ALA A 95 -12.78 -13.95 -16.53
C ALA A 95 -11.53 -14.81 -16.77
N VAL A 96 -10.78 -15.15 -15.72
CA VAL A 96 -9.58 -15.99 -15.81
C VAL A 96 -9.95 -17.43 -16.16
N SER A 97 -10.99 -18.01 -15.55
CA SER A 97 -11.45 -19.36 -15.87
C SER A 97 -11.89 -19.46 -17.33
N SER A 98 -12.70 -18.50 -17.80
CA SER A 98 -13.13 -18.41 -19.19
C SER A 98 -11.96 -18.28 -20.17
N ALA A 99 -10.97 -17.43 -19.85
CA ALA A 99 -9.77 -17.28 -20.67
C ALA A 99 -8.92 -18.56 -20.72
N ILE A 100 -8.78 -19.28 -19.60
CA ILE A 100 -8.07 -20.56 -19.53
C ILE A 100 -8.80 -21.62 -20.35
N GLU A 101 -10.11 -21.74 -20.22
CA GLU A 101 -10.93 -22.68 -21.00
C GLU A 101 -10.87 -22.39 -22.49
N SER A 102 -10.89 -21.11 -22.88
CA SER A 102 -10.72 -20.69 -24.26
C SER A 102 -9.33 -21.04 -24.80
N ALA A 103 -8.28 -20.86 -24.00
CA ALA A 103 -6.91 -21.23 -24.39
C ALA A 103 -6.76 -22.74 -24.53
N LEU A 104 -7.34 -23.52 -23.61
CA LEU A 104 -7.33 -24.98 -23.62
C LEU A 104 -8.16 -25.56 -24.77
N SER A 105 -9.29 -24.94 -25.12
CA SER A 105 -10.14 -25.40 -26.22
C SER A 105 -9.56 -25.05 -27.59
N GLY A 106 -8.80 -23.96 -27.69
CA GLY A 106 -8.06 -23.57 -28.91
C GLY A 106 -6.78 -24.39 -29.12
N MET A 107 -6.17 -24.89 -28.05
CA MET A 107 -5.08 -25.86 -28.08
C MET A 107 -5.67 -27.27 -28.22
N GLY A 108 -5.93 -27.70 -29.46
CA GLY A 108 -6.19 -29.12 -29.74
C GLY A 108 -5.15 -30.02 -29.04
N ALA A 109 -5.58 -31.24 -28.68
CA ALA A 109 -4.86 -32.27 -27.92
C ALA A 109 -3.41 -31.90 -27.58
N PHE A 110 -3.14 -31.61 -26.29
CA PHE A 110 -1.79 -31.40 -25.78
C PHE A 110 -0.83 -32.37 -26.46
N PRO A 111 0.24 -31.90 -27.14
CA PRO A 111 1.25 -32.80 -27.62
C PRO A 111 1.71 -33.60 -26.40
N VAL A 112 1.59 -34.93 -26.49
CA VAL A 112 2.12 -35.86 -25.49
C VAL A 112 3.50 -35.34 -25.15
N ALA A 113 3.71 -35.02 -23.86
CA ALA A 113 4.96 -34.45 -23.41
C ALA A 113 6.10 -35.28 -24.02
N PRO A 114 7.07 -34.67 -24.71
CA PRO A 114 8.15 -35.43 -25.30
C PRO A 114 8.78 -36.27 -24.19
N ASP A 115 9.01 -37.55 -24.48
CA ASP A 115 9.51 -38.61 -23.57
C ASP A 115 10.90 -38.30 -22.94
N ASN A 116 11.39 -37.07 -23.16
CA ASN A 116 12.58 -36.48 -22.56
C ASN A 116 12.36 -35.89 -21.16
N ALA A 117 11.18 -36.08 -20.56
CA ALA A 117 10.99 -35.79 -19.14
C ALA A 117 11.92 -36.71 -18.33
N LYS A 118 13.04 -36.15 -17.82
CA LYS A 118 13.94 -36.89 -16.94
C LYS A 118 13.10 -37.48 -15.80
N PRO A 119 13.28 -38.75 -15.43
CA PRO A 119 12.46 -39.44 -14.42
C PRO A 119 12.61 -38.84 -13.01
N LYS A 120 13.52 -37.88 -12.83
CA LYS A 120 13.74 -37.18 -11.56
C LYS A 120 13.51 -35.69 -11.77
N PRO A 121 12.77 -35.04 -10.84
CA PRO A 121 12.57 -33.59 -10.89
C PRO A 121 13.92 -32.89 -10.89
N ASN A 122 14.01 -31.76 -11.59
CA ASN A 122 15.22 -30.96 -11.67
C ASN A 122 15.58 -30.44 -10.27
N THR A 123 16.45 -31.15 -9.57
CA THR A 123 16.97 -30.74 -8.28
C THR A 123 18.00 -29.64 -8.53
N GLY A 124 17.74 -28.47 -7.93
CA GLY A 124 18.61 -27.32 -8.05
C GLY A 124 20.05 -27.59 -7.61
N PRO A 125 20.95 -26.61 -7.75
CA PRO A 125 22.36 -26.75 -7.42
C PRO A 125 22.58 -27.33 -6.02
N LYS A 126 23.57 -28.21 -5.87
CA LYS A 126 23.88 -28.84 -4.58
C LYS A 126 24.12 -27.77 -3.49
N PRO A 127 23.58 -27.94 -2.28
CA PRO A 127 23.78 -27.00 -1.19
C PRO A 127 25.27 -26.85 -0.87
N ARG A 128 25.71 -25.61 -0.62
CA ARG A 128 27.11 -25.29 -0.27
C ARG A 128 27.41 -25.79 1.15
N LYS A 129 28.63 -26.29 1.37
CA LYS A 129 29.10 -26.72 2.70
C LYS A 129 29.10 -25.53 3.67
N ARG A 130 28.56 -25.71 4.87
CA ARG A 130 28.70 -24.73 5.97
C ARG A 130 30.04 -24.98 6.66
N PHE A 131 30.83 -23.93 6.87
CA PHE A 131 32.02 -24.00 7.70
C PHE A 131 31.62 -24.16 9.18
N PRO A 132 32.41 -24.88 9.99
CA PRO A 132 32.21 -24.93 11.43
C PRO A 132 32.32 -23.52 12.03
N LYS A 133 31.49 -23.20 13.03
CA LYS A 133 31.68 -22.01 13.86
C LYS A 133 32.79 -22.33 14.85
N GLU A 134 33.79 -21.46 14.95
CA GLU A 134 34.78 -21.51 16.03
C GLU A 134 34.08 -21.15 17.35
N ASP A 135 34.35 -21.93 18.40
CA ASP A 135 33.80 -21.78 19.76
C ASP A 135 34.47 -20.63 20.53
#